data_AF-A0A4R7B3I2-F1
#
_entry.id   AF-A0A4R7B3I2-F1
#
_cell.length_a   1.000
_cell.length_b   1.000
_cell.length_c   1.000
_cell.angle_alpha   90.00
_cell.angle_beta   90.00
_cell.angle_gamma   90.00
#
_symmetry.space_group_name_H-M   'P 1'
#
loop_
_entity.id
_entity.type
_entity.pdbx_description
1 polymer ?
#
loop_
_entity_poly.entity_id
_entity_poly.type
_entity_poly.pdbx_seq_one_letter_code
_entity_poly.pdbx_strand_id
1 'polypeptide(L)'
;MNRYLDPAGALQFVAGRVTELCWPVAGVVLSGRLGTGQCRARSFAYGPTVALTVERAPARAAEACLVLAATPAASDDGLYLDDGRLWLLRRYPPRLTESEFDLLLKQQQTLAILLAERRRPADCAMPVIGRLA
;
A
#
# COMPACT_ATOMS: atom_id res chain seq x y z
N MET A 1 14.97 -18.70 13.98
CA MET A 1 13.74 -19.51 13.81
C MET A 1 12.63 -18.56 13.38
N ASN A 2 12.06 -18.74 12.20
CA ASN A 2 11.03 -17.85 11.66
C ASN A 2 9.66 -18.26 12.22
N ARG A 3 9.07 -17.42 13.08
CA ARG A 3 7.82 -17.73 13.80
C ARG A 3 6.62 -17.47 12.89
N TYR A 4 5.60 -18.33 12.96
CA TYR A 4 4.30 -18.04 12.34
C TYR A 4 3.55 -16.96 13.10
N LEU A 5 3.03 -15.98 12.36
CA LEU A 5 2.17 -14.92 12.85
C LEU A 5 0.71 -15.32 12.61
N ASP A 6 -0.10 -15.25 13.66
CA ASP A 6 -1.55 -15.17 13.52
C ASP A 6 -1.95 -13.71 13.17
N PRO A 7 -3.21 -13.42 12.81
CA PRO A 7 -3.61 -12.06 12.42
C PRO A 7 -3.37 -11.00 13.49
N ALA A 8 -3.49 -11.35 14.78
CA ALA A 8 -3.19 -10.44 15.88
C ALA A 8 -1.69 -10.16 16.00
N GLY A 9 -0.85 -11.21 15.92
CA GLY A 9 0.61 -11.12 15.91
C GLY A 9 1.13 -10.34 14.71
N ALA A 10 0.52 -10.49 13.54
CA ALA A 10 0.83 -9.68 12.37
C ALA A 10 0.50 -8.20 12.59
N LEU A 11 -0.64 -7.88 13.22
CA LEU A 11 -0.99 -6.49 13.56
C LEU A 11 0.00 -5.89 14.57
N GLN A 12 0.41 -6.65 15.58
CA GLN A 12 1.45 -6.24 16.54
C GLN A 12 2.82 -6.06 15.87
N PHE A 13 3.16 -6.92 14.92
CA PHE A 13 4.37 -6.78 14.12
C PHE A 13 4.38 -5.47 13.32
N VAL A 14 3.26 -5.09 12.70
CA VAL A 14 3.12 -3.78 12.05
C VAL A 14 3.23 -2.65 13.08
N ALA A 15 2.58 -2.78 14.23
CA ALA A 15 2.61 -1.77 15.29
C ALA A 15 4.03 -1.45 15.77
N GLY A 16 4.90 -2.46 15.88
CA GLY A 16 6.31 -2.28 16.23
C GLY A 16 7.15 -1.50 15.20
N ARG A 17 6.60 -1.17 14.03
CA ARG A 17 7.27 -0.49 12.92
C ARG A 17 6.62 0.82 12.52
N VAL A 18 5.44 1.11 13.07
CA VAL A 18 4.67 2.31 12.79
C VAL A 18 5.13 3.43 13.73
N THR A 19 5.43 4.59 13.16
CA THR A 19 5.63 5.83 13.95
C THR A 19 4.30 6.57 14.09
N GLU A 20 4.18 7.46 15.08
CA GLU A 20 2.91 8.18 15.37
C GLU A 20 1.72 7.23 15.59
N LEU A 21 1.98 6.15 16.33
CA LEU A 21 1.04 5.05 16.54
C LEU A 21 -0.23 5.52 17.25
N CYS A 22 -1.37 5.14 16.70
CA CYS A 22 -2.68 5.32 17.31
C CYS A 22 -3.51 4.03 17.19
N TRP A 23 -4.23 3.70 18.26
CA TRP A 23 -5.18 2.59 18.33
C TRP A 23 -6.60 3.14 18.45
N PRO A 24 -7.23 3.58 17.35
CA PRO A 24 -8.57 4.17 17.40
C PRO A 24 -9.64 3.18 17.89
N VAL A 25 -9.42 1.88 17.69
CA VAL A 25 -10.26 0.81 18.26
C VAL A 25 -9.34 -0.20 18.95
N ALA A 26 -9.53 -0.38 20.26
CA ALA A 26 -8.65 -1.14 21.13
C ALA A 26 -8.23 -2.50 20.53
N GLY A 27 -6.98 -2.59 20.09
CA GLY A 27 -6.36 -3.83 19.58
C GLY A 27 -6.86 -4.32 18.21
N VAL A 28 -7.80 -3.62 17.56
CA VAL A 28 -8.41 -4.08 16.30
C VAL A 28 -7.94 -3.25 15.11
N VAL A 29 -7.82 -1.94 15.29
CA VAL A 29 -7.40 -1.01 14.23
C VAL A 29 -6.17 -0.26 14.70
N LEU A 30 -5.17 -0.30 13.84
CA LEU A 30 -3.92 0.42 13.94
C LEU A 30 -3.93 1.59 12.95
N SER A 31 -3.41 2.74 13.35
CA SER A 31 -3.13 3.85 12.44
C SER A 31 -1.82 4.52 12.82
N GLY A 32 -1.17 5.17 11.86
CA GLY A 32 0.07 5.92 12.06
C GLY A 32 0.83 6.04 10.74
N ARG A 33 2.16 6.15 10.80
CA ARG A 33 3.03 6.22 9.62
C ARG A 33 3.89 4.97 9.47
N LEU A 34 3.98 4.45 8.25
CA LEU A 34 4.86 3.32 7.91
C LEU A 34 5.73 3.71 6.72
N GLY A 35 7.01 3.99 6.97
CA GLY A 35 7.89 4.59 5.97
C GLY A 35 7.48 6.02 5.65
N THR A 36 7.25 6.34 4.38
CA THR A 36 6.88 7.70 3.93
C THR A 36 5.38 7.97 3.97
N GLY A 37 4.53 6.94 4.02
CA GLY A 37 3.08 7.06 3.94
C GLY A 37 2.35 6.92 5.27
N GLN A 38 1.10 7.39 5.30
CA GLN A 38 0.15 7.01 6.36
C GLN A 38 -0.24 5.54 6.17
N CYS A 39 -0.46 4.86 7.29
CA CYS A 39 -0.75 3.45 7.39
C CYS A 39 -2.01 3.26 8.21
N ARG A 40 -2.89 2.36 7.75
CA ARG A 40 -3.96 1.78 8.56
C ARG A 40 -3.83 0.28 8.49
N ALA A 41 -3.88 -0.40 9.61
CA ALA A 41 -3.92 -1.85 9.62
C ALA A 41 -5.07 -2.34 10.50
N ARG A 42 -5.62 -3.50 10.13
CA ARG A 42 -6.70 -4.11 10.88
C ARG A 42 -6.55 -5.62 10.83
N SER A 43 -6.86 -6.26 11.95
CA SER A 43 -6.93 -7.72 12.03
C SER A 43 -8.34 -8.20 11.71
N PHE A 44 -8.44 -9.26 10.91
CA PHE A 44 -9.67 -10.02 10.66
C PHE A 44 -9.40 -11.52 10.82
N ALA A 45 -10.47 -12.31 10.99
CA ALA A 45 -10.38 -13.77 11.10
C ALA A 45 -9.74 -14.44 9.87
N TYR A 46 -9.91 -13.85 8.68
CA TYR A 46 -9.38 -14.34 7.41
C TYR A 46 -7.99 -13.78 7.07
N GLY A 47 -7.39 -12.96 7.95
CA GLY A 47 -6.06 -12.38 7.76
C GLY A 47 -6.01 -10.88 8.04
N PRO A 48 -4.81 -10.33 8.25
CA PRO A 48 -4.66 -8.90 8.47
C PRO A 48 -4.75 -8.14 7.15
N THR A 49 -5.21 -6.90 7.23
CA THR A 49 -5.19 -5.96 6.11
C THR A 49 -4.32 -4.77 6.46
N VAL A 50 -3.54 -4.29 5.50
CA VAL A 50 -2.76 -3.05 5.64
C VAL A 50 -3.09 -2.15 4.47
N ALA A 51 -3.37 -0.88 4.75
CA ALA A 51 -3.58 0.16 3.76
C ALA A 51 -2.50 1.23 3.91
N LEU A 52 -1.88 1.62 2.80
CA LEU A 52 -0.88 2.68 2.74
C LEU A 52 -1.37 3.81 1.85
N THR A 53 -1.17 5.07 2.25
CA THR A 53 -1.46 6.18 1.33
C THR A 53 -0.52 6.16 0.14
N VAL A 54 -1.07 6.47 -1.03
CA VAL A 54 -0.31 6.70 -2.26
C VAL A 54 -0.27 8.21 -2.51
N GLU A 55 0.94 8.75 -2.67
CA GLU A 55 1.14 10.17 -3.00
C GLU A 55 0.78 10.44 -4.46
N ARG A 56 -0.51 10.43 -4.77
CA ARG A 56 -1.06 10.75 -6.09
C ARG A 56 -2.40 11.45 -5.94
N ALA A 57 -2.65 12.45 -6.77
CA ALA A 57 -3.95 13.13 -6.80
C ALA A 57 -5.09 12.15 -7.14
N PRO A 58 -6.25 12.22 -6.44
CA PRO A 58 -7.42 11.39 -6.75
C PRO A 58 -7.88 11.46 -8.21
N ALA A 59 -7.74 12.63 -8.86
CA ALA A 59 -8.03 12.81 -10.28
C ALA A 59 -7.22 11.88 -11.21
N ARG A 60 -6.08 11.34 -10.75
CA ARG A 60 -5.23 10.39 -11.47
C ARG A 60 -5.34 8.96 -10.95
N ALA A 61 -6.40 8.64 -10.19
CA ALA A 61 -6.61 7.29 -9.65
C ALA A 61 -6.74 6.23 -10.75
N ALA A 62 -7.40 6.55 -11.88
CA ALA A 62 -7.53 5.63 -13.01
C ALA A 62 -6.16 5.17 -13.55
N GLU A 63 -5.20 6.09 -13.70
CA GLU A 63 -3.84 5.74 -14.11
C GLU A 63 -3.14 4.84 -13.09
N ALA A 64 -3.37 5.06 -11.79
CA ALA A 64 -2.81 4.20 -10.75
C ALA A 64 -3.42 2.80 -10.80
N CYS A 65 -4.72 2.68 -11.04
CA CYS A 65 -5.39 1.40 -11.22
C CYS A 65 -4.83 0.65 -12.44
N LEU A 66 -4.55 1.34 -13.54
CA LEU A 66 -3.92 0.72 -14.72
C LEU A 66 -2.51 0.20 -14.43
N VAL A 67 -1.68 0.98 -13.74
CA VAL A 67 -0.35 0.53 -13.32
C VAL A 67 -0.44 -0.66 -12.36
N LEU A 68 -1.38 -0.62 -11.40
CA LEU A 68 -1.62 -1.72 -10.47
C LEU A 68 -2.00 -3.00 -11.21
N ALA A 69 -2.98 -2.93 -12.11
CA ALA A 69 -3.45 -4.06 -12.91
C ALA A 69 -2.35 -4.63 -13.83
N ALA A 70 -1.44 -3.79 -14.30
CA ALA A 70 -0.30 -4.20 -15.11
C ALA A 70 0.87 -4.77 -14.28
N THR A 71 0.80 -4.76 -12.94
CA THR A 71 1.86 -5.20 -12.04
C THR A 71 1.53 -6.58 -11.46
N PRO A 72 2.14 -7.69 -11.91
CA PRO A 72 1.83 -9.03 -11.39
C PRO A 72 2.07 -9.21 -9.89
N ALA A 73 2.96 -8.40 -9.33
CA ALA A 73 3.25 -8.37 -7.89
C ALA A 73 2.10 -7.81 -7.03
N ALA A 74 1.07 -7.22 -7.66
CA ALA A 74 -0.02 -6.53 -7.00
C ALA A 74 -1.25 -7.41 -6.69
N SER A 75 -1.18 -8.73 -6.86
CA SER A 75 -2.34 -9.64 -6.95
C SER A 75 -3.44 -9.46 -5.90
N ASP A 76 -3.08 -9.18 -4.65
CA ASP A 76 -4.04 -8.97 -3.54
C ASP A 76 -4.18 -7.50 -3.10
N ASP A 77 -3.66 -6.58 -3.92
CA ASP A 77 -3.75 -5.16 -3.72
C ASP A 77 -4.98 -4.55 -4.41
N GLY A 78 -5.59 -3.57 -3.76
CA GLY A 78 -6.65 -2.74 -4.32
C GLY A 78 -6.42 -1.28 -4.00
N LEU A 79 -6.98 -0.40 -4.83
CA LEU A 79 -7.00 1.03 -4.56
C LEU A 79 -8.38 1.46 -4.09
N TYR A 80 -8.43 2.32 -3.08
CA TYR A 80 -9.66 2.98 -2.66
C TYR A 80 -9.41 4.45 -2.32
N LEU A 81 -10.48 5.25 -2.38
CA LEU A 81 -10.46 6.65 -1.98
C LEU A 81 -11.11 6.79 -0.61
N ASP A 82 -10.43 7.49 0.28
CA ASP A 82 -10.96 7.86 1.59
C ASP A 82 -10.31 9.16 2.06
N ASP A 83 -11.12 10.06 2.60
CA ASP A 83 -10.70 11.39 3.07
C ASP A 83 -9.85 12.18 2.05
N GLY A 84 -10.28 12.16 0.78
CA GLY A 84 -9.59 12.84 -0.32
C GLY A 84 -8.22 12.26 -0.68
N ARG A 85 -7.85 11.09 -0.14
CA ARG A 85 -6.57 10.42 -0.38
C ARG A 85 -6.77 9.07 -1.06
N LEU A 86 -5.79 8.71 -1.89
CA LEU A 86 -5.71 7.39 -2.49
C LEU A 86 -4.97 6.44 -1.55
N TRP A 87 -5.53 5.26 -1.35
CA TRP A 87 -4.99 4.23 -0.45
C TRP A 87 -4.79 2.92 -1.20
N LEU A 88 -3.62 2.31 -1.01
CA LEU A 88 -3.28 0.97 -1.45
C LEU A 88 -3.56 -0.02 -0.33
N LEU A 89 -4.64 -0.79 -0.45
CA LEU A 89 -5.04 -1.84 0.47
C LEU A 89 -4.46 -3.17 0.03
N ARG A 90 -3.85 -3.92 0.94
CA ARG A 90 -3.48 -5.33 0.76
C ARG A 90 -4.18 -6.19 1.79
N ARG A 91 -4.69 -7.35 1.35
CA ARG A 91 -5.12 -8.43 2.24
C ARG A 91 -4.01 -9.47 2.31
N TYR A 92 -3.56 -9.81 3.51
CA TYR A 92 -2.52 -10.81 3.70
C TYR A 92 -3.14 -12.15 4.09
N PRO A 93 -2.54 -13.29 3.67
CA PRO A 93 -2.93 -14.60 4.16
C PRO A 93 -2.95 -14.68 5.70
N PRO A 94 -3.86 -15.48 6.29
CA PRO A 94 -4.04 -15.56 7.74
C PRO A 94 -2.89 -16.25 8.48
N ARG A 95 -2.03 -16.96 7.74
CA ARG A 95 -0.85 -17.64 8.26
C ARG A 95 0.34 -17.32 7.36
N LEU A 96 1.23 -16.50 7.88
CA LEU A 96 2.52 -16.21 7.29
C LEU A 96 3.56 -16.34 8.39
N THR A 97 4.76 -16.74 8.01
CA THR A 97 5.91 -16.53 8.87
C THR A 97 6.26 -15.05 8.95
N GLU A 98 6.98 -14.66 10.00
CA GLU A 98 7.42 -13.28 10.20
C GLU A 98 8.20 -12.73 9.00
N SER A 99 9.12 -13.53 8.43
CA SER A 99 9.89 -13.11 7.25
C SER A 99 9.06 -13.02 5.97
N GLU A 100 8.08 -13.89 5.76
CA GLU A 100 7.16 -13.80 4.61
C GLU A 100 6.29 -12.54 4.72
N PHE A 101 5.77 -12.27 5.93
CA PHE A 101 4.98 -11.07 6.18
C PHE A 101 5.82 -9.79 5.99
N ASP A 102 7.05 -9.77 6.51
CA ASP A 102 8.01 -8.67 6.28
C ASP A 102 8.25 -8.41 4.79
N LEU A 103 8.49 -9.47 4.02
CA LEU A 103 8.73 -9.39 2.58
C LEU A 103 7.52 -8.81 1.84
N LEU A 104 6.33 -9.33 2.12
CA LEU A 104 5.09 -8.86 1.49
C LEU A 104 4.74 -7.42 1.90
N LEU A 105 5.07 -7.03 3.13
CA LEU A 105 4.90 -5.65 3.60
C LEU A 105 5.83 -4.69 2.86
N LYS A 106 7.11 -5.05 2.73
CA LYS A 106 8.08 -4.28 1.94
C LYS A 106 7.66 -4.17 0.48
N GLN A 107 7.15 -5.26 -0.10
CA GLN A 107 6.62 -5.27 -1.46
C GLN A 107 5.45 -4.27 -1.61
N GLN A 108 4.50 -4.26 -0.66
CA GLN A 108 3.40 -3.28 -0.66
C GLN A 108 3.93 -1.83 -0.55
N GLN A 109 4.93 -1.58 0.30
CA GLN A 109 5.57 -0.26 0.40
C GLN A 109 6.23 0.17 -0.91
N THR A 110 6.97 -0.73 -1.56
CA THR A 110 7.56 -0.48 -2.89
C THR A 110 6.49 -0.18 -3.94
N LEU A 111 5.38 -0.91 -3.90
CA LEU A 111 4.26 -0.69 -4.81
C LEU A 111 3.58 0.65 -4.56
N ALA A 112 3.39 1.06 -3.31
CA ALA A 112 2.87 2.40 -2.97
C ALA A 112 3.78 3.51 -3.53
N ILE A 113 5.10 3.33 -3.47
CA ILE A 113 6.08 4.26 -4.07
C ILE A 113 6.01 4.23 -5.60
N LEU A 114 5.85 3.07 -6.22
CA LEU A 114 5.70 2.94 -7.67
C LEU A 114 4.43 3.64 -8.18
N LEU A 115 3.33 3.52 -7.42
CA LEU A 115 2.05 4.14 -7.72
C LEU A 115 2.00 5.62 -7.37
N ALA A 116 2.92 6.12 -6.54
CA ALA A 116 3.05 7.54 -6.30
C ALA A 116 3.24 8.30 -7.62
N GLU A 117 2.82 9.55 -7.63
CA GLU A 117 2.97 10.41 -8.79
C GLU A 117 4.45 10.67 -9.01
N ARG A 118 5.05 9.98 -9.99
CA ARG A 118 6.35 10.39 -10.51
C ARG A 118 6.13 11.78 -11.07
N ARG A 119 6.79 12.80 -10.50
CA ARG A 119 6.94 14.09 -11.16
C ARG A 119 7.49 13.81 -12.55
N ARG A 120 6.62 13.84 -13.57
CA ARG A 120 7.08 13.94 -14.94
C ARG A 120 7.86 15.25 -14.97
N PRO A 121 9.16 15.26 -15.33
CA PRO A 121 9.80 16.52 -15.66
C PRO A 121 8.90 17.20 -16.69
N ALA A 122 8.58 18.48 -16.46
CA ALA A 122 7.49 19.18 -17.11
C ALA A 122 7.65 19.31 -18.65
N ASP A 123 8.76 18.88 -19.23
CA ASP A 123 9.13 19.18 -20.62
C ASP A 123 9.53 17.94 -21.43
N CYS A 124 8.65 16.94 -21.51
CA CYS A 124 8.65 16.10 -22.69
C CYS A 124 7.40 16.42 -23.48
N ALA A 125 7.51 17.47 -24.30
CA ALA A 125 6.63 17.64 -25.45
C ALA A 125 6.53 16.27 -26.14
N MET A 126 5.33 15.72 -26.19
CA MET A 126 5.08 14.51 -26.97
C MET A 126 5.58 14.81 -28.39
N PRO A 127 6.46 13.98 -28.98
CA PRO A 127 6.72 14.11 -30.41
C PRO A 127 5.37 13.94 -31.10
N VAL A 128 4.91 14.99 -31.77
CA VAL A 128 3.74 14.92 -32.63
C VAL A 128 4.09 13.96 -33.75
N ILE A 129 3.71 12.69 -33.60
CA ILE A 129 3.69 11.74 -34.70
C ILE A 129 2.56 12.22 -35.62
N GLY A 130 2.91 12.90 -36.71
CA GLY A 130 1.94 13.33 -37.72
C GLY A 130 2.14 14.71 -38.36
N ARG A 131 3.37 15.18 -38.57
CA ARG A 131 3.63 16.20 -39.61
C ARG A 131 4.71 15.70 -40.57
N LEU A 132 4.28 14.88 -41.51
CA LEU A 132 4.79 14.89 -42.88
C LEU A 132 3.68 15.55 -43.71
N ALA A 133 4.08 16.51 -44.55
CA ALA A 133 3.28 17.48 -45.32
C ALA A 133 2.90 18.76 -44.57
#